data_AF-A0A8J2HFX0-F1
#
_entry.id   AF-A0A8J2HFX0-F1
#
_cell.length_a   1.000
_cell.length_b   1.000
_cell.length_c   1.000
_cell.angle_alpha   90.00
_cell.angle_beta   90.00
_cell.angle_gamma   90.00
#
_symmetry.space_group_name_H-M   'P 1'
#
loop_
_entity.id
_entity.type
_entity.pdbx_description
1 polymer ?
#
loop_
_entity_poly.entity_id
_entity_poly.type
_entity_poly.pdbx_seq_one_letter_code
_entity_poly.pdbx_strand_id
1 'polypeptide(L)'
;MARKKKVFIESKEERMMLTIQEVIQELLVAHDEHRDVDLNKLKTRVSSKYGLESSPRLVDIIAAVPLDAKNKLIPKLKAKPIRTASGIAVVAVMCKPHRCPHINFTGNICVYCPGGPDSDFEYSTQSYTGYEPTCTRLEIGVQSVFEDVARDTNRGHTVKAVCETFNIAKDTGYKVIAHMMPDLPNVDIERDVEQFI
;
A
#
# COMPACT_ATOMS: atom_id res chain seq x y z
N MET A 1 18.99 -38.94 26.68
CA MET A 1 19.63 -39.68 25.57
C MET A 1 20.30 -38.68 24.64
N ALA A 2 21.64 -38.69 24.59
CA ALA A 2 22.40 -37.77 23.74
C ALA A 2 22.16 -38.11 22.25
N ARG A 3 21.62 -37.15 21.47
CA ARG A 3 21.55 -37.28 20.01
C ARG A 3 22.99 -37.38 19.49
N LYS A 4 23.39 -38.55 18.98
CA LYS A 4 24.67 -38.73 18.27
C LYS A 4 24.81 -37.59 17.25
N LYS A 5 25.82 -36.72 17.41
CA LYS A 5 26.15 -35.70 16.41
C LYS A 5 26.52 -36.43 15.13
N LYS A 6 25.63 -36.43 14.14
CA LYS A 6 25.98 -36.85 12.77
C LYS A 6 27.10 -35.93 12.30
N VAL A 7 28.24 -36.50 11.99
CA VAL A 7 29.37 -35.77 11.40
C VAL A 7 29.03 -35.64 9.92
N PHE A 8 28.72 -34.42 9.49
CA PHE A 8 28.49 -34.08 8.10
C PHE A 8 29.80 -33.56 7.51
N ILE A 9 30.18 -34.05 6.32
CA ILE A 9 31.43 -33.71 5.64
C ILE A 9 31.23 -32.43 4.80
N GLU A 10 29.99 -32.14 4.43
CA GLU A 10 29.57 -31.08 3.53
C GLU A 10 29.47 -29.71 4.23
N SER A 11 29.63 -28.63 3.47
CA SER A 11 29.41 -27.26 3.92
C SER A 11 27.92 -27.01 4.29
N LYS A 12 27.64 -25.93 5.02
CA LYS A 12 26.26 -25.59 5.43
C LYS A 12 25.35 -25.30 4.23
N GLU A 13 25.90 -24.72 3.17
CA GLU A 13 25.20 -24.35 1.94
C GLU A 13 24.85 -25.58 1.10
N GLU A 14 25.78 -26.52 0.95
CA GLU A 14 25.54 -27.80 0.28
C GLU A 14 24.45 -28.60 1.00
N ARG A 15 24.46 -28.63 2.34
CA ARG A 15 23.40 -29.27 3.14
C ARG A 15 22.04 -28.60 2.93
N MET A 16 22.01 -27.28 2.78
CA MET A 16 20.77 -26.55 2.47
C MET A 16 20.22 -26.93 1.09
N MET A 17 21.09 -27.00 0.08
CA MET A 17 20.70 -27.40 -1.28
C MET A 17 20.17 -28.84 -1.32
N LEU A 18 20.87 -29.79 -0.66
CA LEU A 18 20.42 -31.18 -0.56
C LEU A 18 19.06 -31.30 0.14
N THR A 19 18.85 -30.51 1.20
CA THR A 19 17.55 -30.45 1.91
C THR A 19 16.44 -29.95 0.99
N ILE A 20 16.68 -28.87 0.24
CA ILE A 20 15.69 -28.31 -0.69
C ILE A 20 15.36 -29.32 -1.79
N GLN A 21 16.37 -30.01 -2.34
CA GLN A 21 16.17 -31.03 -3.38
C GLN A 21 15.34 -32.21 -2.87
N GLU A 22 15.63 -32.73 -1.67
CA GLU A 22 14.84 -33.83 -1.08
C GLU A 22 13.39 -33.41 -0.80
N VAL A 23 13.18 -32.17 -0.31
CA VAL A 23 11.82 -31.62 -0.13
C VAL A 23 11.06 -31.54 -1.46
N ILE A 24 11.69 -31.09 -2.54
CA ILE A 24 11.04 -31.01 -3.86
C ILE A 24 10.70 -32.39 -4.38
N GLN A 25 11.59 -33.37 -4.23
CA GLN A 25 11.36 -34.73 -4.68
C GLN A 25 10.18 -35.38 -3.95
N GLU A 26 10.10 -35.25 -2.62
CA GLU A 26 8.96 -35.75 -1.86
C GLU A 26 7.65 -35.06 -2.23
N LEU A 27 7.69 -33.75 -2.54
CA LEU A 27 6.51 -33.01 -3.02
C LEU A 27 6.04 -33.48 -4.39
N LEU A 28 6.96 -33.87 -5.28
CA LEU A 28 6.62 -34.44 -6.60
C LEU A 28 5.95 -35.80 -6.46
N VAL A 29 6.55 -36.71 -5.68
CA VAL A 29 5.97 -38.04 -5.43
C VAL A 29 4.58 -37.91 -4.81
N ALA A 30 4.42 -37.04 -3.81
CA ALA A 30 3.11 -36.82 -3.21
C ALA A 30 2.09 -36.19 -4.16
N HIS A 31 2.53 -35.36 -5.11
CA HIS A 31 1.66 -34.81 -6.14
C HIS A 31 1.16 -35.88 -7.10
N ASP A 32 2.06 -36.75 -7.57
CA ASP A 32 1.71 -37.86 -8.48
C ASP A 32 0.82 -38.90 -7.78
N GLU A 33 1.00 -39.11 -6.46
CA GLU A 33 0.17 -39.99 -5.64
C GLU A 33 -1.11 -39.33 -5.09
N HIS A 34 -1.40 -38.06 -5.46
CA HIS A 34 -2.52 -37.27 -4.95
C HIS A 34 -2.66 -37.23 -3.41
N ARG A 35 -1.55 -37.32 -2.68
CA ARG A 35 -1.53 -37.25 -1.21
C ARG A 35 -1.46 -35.80 -0.75
N ASP A 36 -2.22 -35.45 0.28
CA ASP A 36 -2.09 -34.15 0.94
C ASP A 36 -0.87 -34.14 1.87
N VAL A 37 -0.04 -33.11 1.78
CA VAL A 37 1.24 -33.02 2.49
C VAL A 37 1.32 -31.72 3.27
N ASP A 38 1.52 -31.85 4.58
CA ASP A 38 1.84 -30.73 5.46
C ASP A 38 3.29 -30.27 5.23
N LEU A 39 3.43 -29.15 4.53
CA LEU A 39 4.71 -28.51 4.18
C LEU A 39 5.57 -28.19 5.41
N ASN A 40 4.97 -27.83 6.54
CA ASN A 40 5.73 -27.45 7.73
C ASN A 40 6.38 -28.69 8.38
N LYS A 41 5.61 -29.78 8.51
CA LYS A 41 6.13 -31.06 9.03
C LYS A 41 7.21 -31.64 8.12
N LEU A 42 7.01 -31.57 6.80
CA LEU A 42 7.97 -32.05 5.81
C LEU A 42 9.30 -31.29 5.93
N LYS A 43 9.25 -29.94 5.93
CA LYS A 43 10.44 -29.10 6.08
C LYS A 43 11.20 -29.41 7.37
N THR A 44 10.51 -29.49 8.50
CA THR A 44 11.16 -29.78 9.80
C THR A 44 11.79 -31.18 9.82
N ARG A 45 11.14 -32.18 9.22
CA ARG A 45 11.66 -33.55 9.14
C ARG A 45 12.95 -33.62 8.31
N VAL A 46 12.93 -33.05 7.10
CA VAL A 46 14.09 -33.09 6.20
C VAL A 46 15.24 -32.22 6.74
N SER A 47 14.95 -31.02 7.26
CA SER A 47 15.97 -30.18 7.92
C SER A 47 16.62 -30.87 9.12
N SER A 48 15.85 -31.65 9.89
CA SER A 48 16.40 -32.44 11.02
C SER A 48 17.31 -33.58 10.55
N LYS A 49 17.06 -34.16 9.36
CA LYS A 49 17.87 -35.25 8.78
C LYS A 49 19.28 -34.78 8.43
N TYR A 50 19.39 -33.56 7.89
CA TYR A 50 20.65 -32.89 7.51
C TYR A 50 21.26 -32.02 8.61
N GLY A 51 20.62 -31.94 9.79
CA GLY A 51 21.14 -31.21 10.95
C GLY A 51 21.16 -29.69 10.77
N LEU A 52 20.21 -29.13 10.01
CA LEU A 52 20.07 -27.69 9.84
C LEU A 52 19.38 -27.05 11.04
N GLU A 53 19.89 -25.90 11.49
CA GLU A 53 19.30 -25.09 12.56
C GLU A 53 18.03 -24.36 12.11
N SER A 54 17.95 -24.01 10.83
CA SER A 54 16.82 -23.29 10.22
C SER A 54 16.20 -24.08 9.07
N SER A 55 14.88 -24.02 8.96
CA SER A 55 14.16 -24.60 7.81
C SER A 55 14.28 -23.71 6.57
N PRO A 56 14.34 -24.27 5.35
CA PRO A 56 14.43 -23.49 4.11
C PRO A 56 13.22 -22.57 3.94
N ARG A 57 13.42 -21.35 3.42
CA ARG A 57 12.32 -20.42 3.17
C ARG A 57 11.50 -20.91 1.98
N LEU A 58 10.21 -20.57 1.95
CA LEU A 58 9.34 -20.96 0.85
C LEU A 58 9.82 -20.39 -0.50
N VAL A 59 10.39 -19.17 -0.48
CA VAL A 59 10.99 -18.54 -1.66
C VAL A 59 12.17 -19.33 -2.24
N ASP A 60 13.01 -19.89 -1.38
CA ASP A 60 14.19 -20.67 -1.79
C ASP A 60 13.76 -22.01 -2.41
N ILE A 61 12.71 -22.64 -1.84
CA ILE A 61 12.11 -23.86 -2.39
C ILE A 61 11.51 -23.58 -3.78
N ILE A 62 10.75 -22.49 -3.94
CA ILE A 62 10.13 -22.11 -5.22
C ILE A 62 11.20 -21.84 -6.29
N ALA A 63 12.29 -21.19 -5.92
CA ALA A 63 13.39 -20.88 -6.85
C ALA A 63 14.09 -22.16 -7.37
N ALA A 64 14.21 -23.19 -6.53
CA ALA A 64 14.87 -24.44 -6.86
C ALA A 64 13.99 -25.47 -7.60
N VAL A 65 12.70 -25.19 -7.83
CA VAL A 65 11.80 -26.11 -8.56
C VAL A 65 12.22 -26.23 -10.04
N PRO A 66 12.42 -27.46 -10.57
CA PRO A 66 12.70 -27.68 -11.99
C PRO A 66 11.62 -27.09 -12.90
N LEU A 67 11.99 -26.58 -14.08
CA LEU A 67 11.07 -25.90 -15.00
C LEU A 67 9.86 -26.79 -15.38
N ASP A 68 10.08 -28.08 -15.57
CA ASP A 68 9.03 -29.06 -15.93
C ASP A 68 7.99 -29.24 -14.83
N ALA A 69 8.39 -29.05 -13.57
CA ALA A 69 7.56 -29.21 -12.38
C ALA A 69 6.90 -27.92 -11.90
N LYS A 70 7.29 -26.75 -12.43
CA LYS A 70 6.80 -25.44 -11.97
C LYS A 70 5.27 -25.33 -12.09
N ASN A 71 4.70 -25.78 -13.20
CA ASN A 71 3.25 -25.70 -13.43
C ASN A 71 2.43 -26.56 -12.45
N LYS A 72 3.02 -27.66 -11.93
CA LYS A 72 2.35 -28.58 -11.00
C LYS A 72 2.44 -28.11 -9.54
N LEU A 73 3.59 -27.59 -9.13
CA LEU A 73 3.89 -27.27 -7.73
C LEU A 73 3.62 -25.81 -7.35
N ILE A 74 3.84 -24.84 -8.24
CA ILE A 74 3.65 -23.41 -7.94
C ILE A 74 2.22 -23.09 -7.51
N PRO A 75 1.14 -23.64 -8.12
CA PRO A 75 -0.22 -23.36 -7.66
C PRO A 75 -0.50 -23.84 -6.23
N LYS A 76 0.13 -24.94 -5.80
CA LYS A 76 -0.02 -25.49 -4.44
C LYS A 76 0.90 -24.78 -3.42
N LEU A 77 2.06 -24.29 -3.86
CA LEU A 77 3.03 -23.60 -3.01
C LEU A 77 2.76 -22.10 -2.85
N LYS A 78 2.04 -21.47 -3.78
CA LYS A 78 1.59 -20.08 -3.63
C LYS A 78 0.56 -20.03 -2.50
N ALA A 79 0.87 -19.27 -1.44
CA ALA A 79 -0.09 -18.91 -0.41
C ALA A 79 -1.34 -18.30 -1.05
N LYS A 80 -2.50 -18.48 -0.39
CA LYS A 80 -3.84 -18.03 -0.83
C LYS A 80 -3.75 -16.73 -1.64
N PRO A 81 -4.44 -16.63 -2.79
CA PRO A 81 -4.45 -15.40 -3.57
C PRO A 81 -4.85 -14.23 -2.66
N ILE A 82 -3.87 -13.38 -2.35
CA ILE A 82 -4.07 -12.16 -1.58
C ILE A 82 -4.78 -11.16 -2.49
N ARG A 83 -5.90 -10.60 -2.01
CA ARG A 83 -6.77 -9.71 -2.80
C ARG A 83 -6.03 -8.44 -3.29
N THR A 84 -4.94 -8.06 -2.62
CA THR A 84 -3.96 -7.00 -2.97
C THR A 84 -2.63 -7.28 -2.25
N ALA A 85 -1.51 -6.72 -2.73
CA ALA A 85 -0.17 -6.90 -2.12
C ALA A 85 -0.10 -6.45 -0.63
N SER A 86 -0.99 -5.54 -0.22
CA SER A 86 -1.12 -5.04 1.15
C SER A 86 -2.25 -5.67 1.96
N GLY A 87 -3.10 -6.51 1.36
CA GLY A 87 -4.27 -7.11 2.01
C GLY A 87 -5.46 -6.17 2.23
N ILE A 88 -5.36 -4.89 1.86
CA ILE A 88 -6.44 -3.90 1.95
C ILE A 88 -6.97 -3.61 0.54
N ALA A 89 -8.30 -3.70 0.35
CA ALA A 89 -8.98 -3.25 -0.85
C ALA A 89 -9.47 -1.81 -0.63
N VAL A 90 -8.94 -0.87 -1.39
CA VAL A 90 -9.34 0.54 -1.32
C VAL A 90 -10.55 0.73 -2.23
N VAL A 91 -11.69 1.16 -1.67
CA VAL A 91 -12.91 1.48 -2.42
C VAL A 91 -13.13 2.98 -2.38
N ALA A 92 -13.40 3.53 -3.55
CA ALA A 92 -13.49 4.94 -3.83
C ALA A 92 -14.95 5.30 -4.18
N VAL A 93 -15.57 6.26 -3.49
CA VAL A 93 -16.95 6.72 -3.77
C VAL A 93 -17.00 8.24 -3.79
N MET A 94 -17.77 8.78 -4.73
CA MET A 94 -18.04 10.22 -4.85
C MET A 94 -19.47 10.54 -4.39
N CYS A 95 -19.66 11.68 -3.72
CA CYS A 95 -20.98 12.22 -3.44
C CYS A 95 -21.55 12.93 -4.67
N LYS A 96 -22.85 13.23 -4.67
CA LYS A 96 -23.51 13.99 -5.74
C LYS A 96 -22.77 15.33 -5.97
N PRO A 97 -22.47 15.71 -7.23
CA PRO A 97 -21.95 17.04 -7.56
C PRO A 97 -22.84 18.15 -6.98
N HIS A 98 -22.25 19.05 -6.20
CA HIS A 98 -22.91 20.22 -5.62
C HIS A 98 -21.93 21.41 -5.59
N ARG A 99 -22.47 22.62 -5.55
CA ARG A 99 -21.68 23.85 -5.48
C ARG A 99 -21.07 24.03 -4.09
N CYS A 100 -19.85 24.57 -4.01
CA CYS A 100 -19.23 24.91 -2.73
C CYS A 100 -20.07 25.95 -1.98
N PRO A 101 -20.26 25.82 -0.66
CA PRO A 101 -21.09 26.75 0.11
C PRO A 101 -20.51 28.16 0.18
N HIS A 102 -19.18 28.32 0.00
CA HIS A 102 -18.54 29.62 0.08
C HIS A 102 -18.90 30.58 -1.05
N ILE A 103 -19.39 30.06 -2.18
CA ILE A 103 -19.82 30.87 -3.33
C ILE A 103 -20.88 31.92 -2.93
N ASN A 104 -21.69 31.64 -1.90
CA ASN A 104 -22.73 32.55 -1.44
C ASN A 104 -22.18 33.85 -0.82
N PHE A 105 -20.95 33.85 -0.33
CA PHE A 105 -20.33 35.02 0.30
C PHE A 105 -19.07 35.52 -0.41
N THR A 106 -18.38 34.67 -1.18
CA THR A 106 -17.23 35.08 -2.03
C THR A 106 -17.62 35.40 -3.47
N GLY A 107 -18.86 35.08 -3.89
CA GLY A 107 -19.38 35.30 -5.24
C GLY A 107 -18.96 34.23 -6.26
N ASN A 108 -17.72 33.72 -6.18
CA ASN A 108 -17.16 32.73 -7.09
C ASN A 108 -16.43 31.60 -6.34
N ILE A 109 -16.11 30.52 -7.05
CA ILE A 109 -15.28 29.41 -6.55
C ILE A 109 -13.79 29.81 -6.43
N CYS A 110 -12.97 28.92 -5.86
CA CYS A 110 -11.52 29.10 -5.77
C CYS A 110 -10.88 29.17 -7.16
N VAL A 111 -9.87 30.05 -7.32
CA VAL A 111 -9.28 30.42 -8.62
C VAL A 111 -8.75 29.23 -9.43
N TYR A 112 -8.12 28.27 -8.76
CA TYR A 112 -7.50 27.11 -9.41
C TYR A 112 -8.39 25.87 -9.47
N CYS A 113 -9.65 25.93 -9.02
CA CYS A 113 -10.48 24.74 -8.92
C CYS A 113 -11.06 24.35 -10.29
N PRO A 114 -10.71 23.17 -10.84
CA PRO A 114 -11.36 22.67 -12.06
C PRO A 114 -12.72 22.03 -11.74
N GLY A 115 -13.50 21.77 -12.78
CA GLY A 115 -14.70 20.92 -12.68
C GLY A 115 -15.85 21.52 -11.88
N GLY A 116 -16.83 20.67 -11.58
CA GLY A 116 -18.02 21.01 -10.82
C GLY A 116 -19.22 21.40 -11.69
N PRO A 117 -20.37 21.68 -11.05
CA PRO A 117 -21.64 21.89 -11.75
C PRO A 117 -21.65 23.09 -12.72
N ASP A 118 -20.77 24.06 -12.50
CA ASP A 118 -20.68 25.31 -13.27
C ASP A 118 -19.49 25.31 -14.25
N SER A 119 -18.92 24.13 -14.53
CA SER A 119 -17.79 23.97 -15.44
C SER A 119 -18.20 23.34 -16.77
N ASP A 120 -17.32 23.44 -17.77
CA ASP A 120 -17.51 22.81 -19.09
C ASP A 120 -17.34 21.28 -19.07
N PHE A 121 -16.96 20.69 -17.92
CA PHE A 121 -16.78 19.25 -17.77
C PHE A 121 -18.14 18.55 -17.57
N GLU A 122 -18.44 17.57 -18.42
CA GLU A 122 -19.72 16.85 -18.38
C GLU A 122 -19.85 16.02 -17.11
N TYR A 123 -20.80 16.42 -16.25
CA TYR A 123 -21.17 15.72 -15.01
C TYR A 123 -20.00 15.39 -14.06
N SER A 124 -19.08 16.35 -13.86
CA SER A 124 -17.98 16.18 -12.91
C SER A 124 -18.31 16.72 -11.51
N THR A 125 -17.81 16.04 -10.48
CA THR A 125 -17.81 16.57 -9.11
C THR A 125 -16.84 17.76 -8.99
N GLN A 126 -17.10 18.66 -8.05
CA GLN A 126 -16.22 19.81 -7.80
C GLN A 126 -14.76 19.35 -7.58
N SER A 127 -13.80 20.01 -8.23
CA SER A 127 -12.37 19.67 -8.22
C SER A 127 -11.96 18.41 -8.99
N TYR A 128 -12.86 17.81 -9.77
CA TYR A 128 -12.58 16.65 -10.64
C TYR A 128 -12.90 16.93 -12.10
N THR A 129 -12.20 16.26 -13.02
CA THR A 129 -12.49 16.35 -14.46
C THR A 129 -13.42 15.22 -14.94
N GLY A 130 -13.65 14.20 -14.10
CA GLY A 130 -14.57 13.09 -14.37
C GLY A 130 -13.87 11.78 -14.77
N TYR A 131 -12.53 11.76 -14.77
CA TYR A 131 -11.71 10.63 -15.18
C TYR A 131 -11.02 9.92 -14.01
N GLU A 132 -11.23 10.39 -12.77
CA GLU A 132 -10.42 9.98 -11.61
C GLU A 132 -11.19 9.11 -10.59
N PRO A 133 -10.52 8.16 -9.91
CA PRO A 133 -11.12 7.31 -8.86
C PRO A 133 -10.84 7.83 -7.43
N THR A 134 -11.85 8.22 -6.64
CA THR A 134 -11.67 9.00 -5.38
C THR A 134 -11.95 8.30 -4.03
N CYS A 135 -11.07 8.47 -3.03
CA CYS A 135 -11.02 7.71 -1.76
C CYS A 135 -11.61 8.36 -0.48
N THR A 136 -11.90 7.52 0.53
CA THR A 136 -12.36 7.83 1.91
C THR A 136 -11.21 8.12 2.91
N ARG A 137 -10.79 9.38 2.99
CA ARG A 137 -9.93 9.95 4.05
C ARG A 137 -10.47 11.35 4.39
N LEU A 138 -10.35 11.80 5.65
CA LEU A 138 -10.61 13.20 6.00
C LEU A 138 -9.38 14.01 5.59
N GLU A 139 -9.48 14.56 4.40
CA GLU A 139 -8.46 15.40 3.81
C GLU A 139 -8.95 16.84 3.85
N ILE A 140 -8.15 17.71 4.47
CA ILE A 140 -8.45 19.13 4.58
C ILE A 140 -7.54 19.85 3.62
N GLY A 141 -8.14 20.60 2.69
CA GLY A 141 -7.45 21.43 1.72
C GLY A 141 -6.87 22.69 2.35
N VAL A 142 -5.70 22.58 2.98
CA VAL A 142 -4.95 23.72 3.53
C VAL A 142 -4.40 24.58 2.40
N GLN A 143 -3.77 23.91 1.42
CA GLN A 143 -3.17 24.46 0.20
C GLN A 143 -1.95 25.36 0.44
N SER A 144 -2.08 26.37 1.30
CA SER A 144 -0.98 27.24 1.74
C SER A 144 -1.11 27.60 3.23
N VAL A 145 0.02 27.85 3.87
CA VAL A 145 0.10 28.34 5.26
C VAL A 145 0.08 29.86 5.37
N PHE A 146 0.00 30.57 4.24
CA PHE A 146 0.02 32.03 4.21
C PHE A 146 -1.38 32.62 4.00
N GLU A 147 -1.73 33.62 4.82
CA GLU A 147 -3.07 34.26 4.80
C GLU A 147 -3.31 35.13 3.56
N ASP A 148 -2.26 35.74 3.01
CA ASP A 148 -2.31 36.51 1.76
C ASP A 148 -2.66 35.59 0.57
N VAL A 149 -2.03 34.42 0.48
CA VAL A 149 -2.30 33.44 -0.60
C VAL A 149 -3.73 32.90 -0.49
N ALA A 150 -4.22 32.61 0.71
CA ALA A 150 -5.60 32.17 0.92
C ALA A 150 -6.60 33.25 0.45
N ARG A 151 -6.36 34.51 0.79
CA ARG A 151 -7.21 35.63 0.35
C ARG A 151 -7.17 35.82 -1.16
N ASP A 152 -5.98 35.88 -1.74
CA ASP A 152 -5.77 36.22 -3.15
C ASP A 152 -6.28 35.10 -4.09
N THR A 153 -6.27 33.84 -3.62
CA THR A 153 -6.84 32.69 -4.35
C THR A 153 -8.33 32.47 -4.11
N ASN A 154 -9.00 33.42 -3.45
CA ASN A 154 -10.43 33.39 -3.12
C ASN A 154 -10.83 32.17 -2.27
N ARG A 155 -10.01 31.82 -1.27
CA ARG A 155 -10.38 30.83 -0.25
C ARG A 155 -11.22 31.46 0.84
N GLY A 156 -12.38 30.86 1.11
CA GLY A 156 -13.34 31.33 2.12
C GLY A 156 -12.98 31.04 3.58
N HIS A 157 -11.71 30.80 3.92
CA HIS A 157 -11.27 30.53 5.29
C HIS A 157 -9.86 31.08 5.55
N THR A 158 -9.51 31.25 6.83
CA THR A 158 -8.18 31.65 7.28
C THR A 158 -7.31 30.44 7.62
N VAL A 159 -5.99 30.61 7.63
CA VAL A 159 -5.04 29.57 8.06
C VAL A 159 -5.27 29.24 9.54
N LYS A 160 -5.58 30.24 10.37
CA LYS A 160 -5.92 30.03 11.78
C LYS A 160 -7.10 29.06 11.98
N ALA A 161 -8.15 29.17 11.16
CA ALA A 161 -9.32 28.28 11.25
C ALA A 161 -8.96 26.82 10.92
N VAL A 162 -8.02 26.60 10.00
CA VAL A 162 -7.50 25.28 9.67
C VAL A 162 -6.75 24.68 10.86
N CYS A 163 -5.90 25.45 11.53
CA CYS A 163 -5.17 24.99 12.72
C CYS A 163 -6.13 24.56 13.85
N GLU A 164 -7.19 25.34 14.09
CA GLU A 164 -8.23 25.00 15.08
C GLU A 164 -8.96 23.71 14.70
N THR A 165 -9.31 23.55 13.42
CA THR A 165 -9.94 22.33 12.91
C THR A 165 -9.03 21.12 13.09
N PHE A 166 -7.72 21.26 12.89
CA PHE A 166 -6.75 20.16 13.09
C PHE A 166 -6.67 19.72 14.55
N ASN A 167 -6.72 20.66 15.50
CA ASN A 167 -6.74 20.34 16.91
C ASN A 167 -8.01 19.56 17.27
N ILE A 168 -9.18 20.06 16.88
CA ILE A 168 -10.47 19.38 17.12
C ILE A 168 -10.50 17.99 16.47
N ALA A 169 -10.03 17.87 15.22
CA ALA A 169 -10.00 16.60 14.51
C ALA A 169 -9.05 15.57 15.15
N LYS A 170 -7.91 16.01 15.68
CA LYS A 170 -6.99 15.14 16.42
C LYS A 170 -7.56 14.74 17.78
N ASP A 171 -8.18 15.66 18.50
CA ASP A 171 -8.81 15.41 19.80
C ASP A 171 -9.97 14.40 19.69
N THR A 172 -10.64 14.38 18.54
CA THR A 172 -11.71 13.42 18.22
C THR A 172 -11.21 12.10 17.61
N GLY A 173 -9.89 11.92 17.49
CA GLY A 173 -9.26 10.67 17.07
C GLY A 173 -9.22 10.43 15.55
N TYR A 174 -9.47 11.45 14.72
CA TYR A 174 -9.33 11.32 13.28
C TYR A 174 -7.87 11.35 12.83
N LYS A 175 -7.55 10.53 11.83
CA LYS A 175 -6.29 10.65 11.09
C LYS A 175 -6.42 11.80 10.09
N VAL A 176 -5.90 12.96 10.48
CA VAL A 176 -5.89 14.18 9.67
C VAL A 176 -4.87 14.07 8.55
N ILE A 177 -5.29 14.38 7.32
CA ILE A 177 -4.41 14.56 6.16
C ILE A 177 -4.57 16.00 5.67
N ALA A 178 -3.45 16.71 5.55
CA ALA A 178 -3.41 18.04 4.99
C ALA A 178 -3.02 17.96 3.51
N HIS A 179 -3.84 18.56 2.64
CA HIS A 179 -3.46 18.75 1.24
C HIS A 179 -2.77 20.10 1.07
N MET A 180 -1.58 20.10 0.48
CA MET A 180 -0.73 21.26 0.25
C MET A 180 -0.48 21.39 -1.25
N MET A 181 -0.46 22.63 -1.77
CA MET A 181 -0.16 22.90 -3.18
C MET A 181 0.98 23.92 -3.28
N PRO A 182 2.13 23.53 -3.83
CA PRO A 182 3.14 24.49 -4.26
C PRO A 182 2.71 25.20 -5.56
N ASP A 183 3.46 26.22 -5.98
CA ASP A 183 3.27 26.97 -7.23
C ASP A 183 1.90 27.67 -7.31
N LEU A 184 1.45 28.23 -6.17
CA LEU A 184 0.25 29.05 -6.11
C LEU A 184 0.53 30.48 -6.61
N PRO A 185 -0.50 31.19 -7.11
CA PRO A 185 -0.34 32.58 -7.55
C PRO A 185 0.29 33.45 -6.46
N ASN A 186 1.28 34.27 -6.84
CA ASN A 186 2.05 35.16 -5.95
C ASN A 186 2.93 34.44 -4.90
N VAL A 187 3.24 33.16 -5.11
CA VAL A 187 4.20 32.40 -4.30
C VAL A 187 5.43 32.08 -5.15
N ASP A 188 6.62 32.39 -4.64
CA ASP A 188 7.89 32.05 -5.27
C ASP A 188 8.47 30.76 -4.70
N ILE A 189 9.51 30.24 -5.37
CA ILE A 189 10.16 28.97 -4.99
C ILE A 189 10.67 29.02 -3.54
N GLU A 190 11.16 30.17 -3.09
CA GLU A 190 11.66 30.35 -1.72
C GLU A 190 10.51 30.22 -0.70
N ARG A 191 9.38 30.92 -0.88
CA ARG A 191 8.20 30.76 -0.03
C ARG A 191 7.64 29.34 -0.05
N ASP A 192 7.65 28.69 -1.21
CA ASP A 192 7.16 27.31 -1.32
C ASP A 192 7.98 26.35 -0.46
N VAL A 193 9.30 26.54 -0.39
CA VAL A 193 10.17 25.75 0.49
C VAL A 193 9.90 26.09 1.96
N GLU A 194 9.78 27.38 2.31
CA GLU A 194 9.46 27.81 3.66
C GLU A 194 8.11 27.29 4.16
N GLN A 195 7.13 27.13 3.27
CA GLN A 195 5.80 26.61 3.60
C GLN A 195 5.83 25.17 4.18
N PHE A 196 6.89 24.40 3.94
CA PHE A 196 7.03 23.02 4.43
C PHE A 196 8.01 22.85 5.61
N ILE A 197 8.67 23.93 6.04
CA ILE A 197 9.66 23.93 7.13
C ILE A 197 8.98 24.36 8.44
#